data_AF-A0A529Q8B7-F1
#
_entry.id   AF-A0A529Q8B7-F1
#
_cell.length_a   1.000
_cell.length_b   1.000
_cell.length_c   1.000
_cell.angle_alpha   90.00
_cell.angle_beta   90.00
_cell.angle_gamma   90.00
#
_symmetry.space_group_name_H-M   'P 1'
#
loop_
_entity.id
_entity.type
_entity.pdbx_description
1 polymer ?
#
loop_
_entity_poly.entity_id
_entity_poly.type
_entity_poly.pdbx_seq_one_letter_code
_entity_poly.pdbx_strand_id
1 'polypeptide(L)'
;MSVLIAFLSLAVERVLGYPDWLFNAIGHPVTWIGRLISFLDRRLNRATDSDEIRRRRGVRALLIILLVPGLIGLALHVLLWLIFPTGLV
;
A
#
# COMPACT_ATOMS: atom_id res chain seq x y z
N MET A 1 -5.28 23.38 17.11
CA MET A 1 -5.84 22.58 16.02
C MET A 1 -7.18 23.17 15.63
N SER A 2 -7.35 23.67 14.40
CA SER A 2 -8.62 24.30 13.98
C SER A 2 -9.67 23.24 13.64
N VAL A 3 -10.66 23.09 14.51
CA VAL A 3 -11.81 22.19 14.32
C VAL A 3 -12.53 22.45 12.99
N LEU A 4 -12.60 23.72 12.56
CA LEU A 4 -13.20 24.11 11.29
C LEU A 4 -12.48 23.51 10.08
N ILE A 5 -11.14 23.47 10.10
CA ILE A 5 -10.35 22.87 9.01
C ILE A 5 -10.58 21.36 8.97
N ALA A 6 -10.61 20.69 10.13
CA ALA A 6 -10.90 19.26 10.19
C ALA A 6 -12.30 18.94 9.66
N PHE A 7 -13.31 19.74 10.02
CA PHE A 7 -14.68 19.56 9.54
C PHE A 7 -14.78 19.76 8.02
N LEU A 8 -14.18 20.82 7.49
CA LEU A 8 -14.16 21.08 6.05
C LEU A 8 -13.39 19.98 5.29
N SER A 9 -12.26 19.51 5.83
CA SER A 9 -11.51 18.40 5.27
C SER A 9 -12.37 17.13 5.16
N LEU A 10 -13.10 16.77 6.23
CA LEU A 10 -13.98 15.60 6.22
C LEU A 10 -15.17 15.78 5.26
N ALA A 11 -15.73 16.99 5.17
CA ALA A 11 -16.82 17.28 4.24
C ALA A 11 -16.36 17.13 2.78
N VAL A 12 -15.16 17.63 2.47
CA VAL A 12 -14.53 17.49 1.15
C VAL A 12 -14.19 16.03 0.88
N GLU A 13 -13.58 15.33 1.82
CA GLU A 13 -13.19 13.91 1.71
C GLU A 13 -14.40 12.98 1.56
N ARG A 14 -15.58 13.38 2.03
CA ARG A 14 -16.83 12.65 1.75
C ARG A 14 -17.32 12.81 0.32
N VAL A 15 -17.06 13.96 -0.31
CA VAL A 15 -17.52 14.28 -1.68
C VAL A 15 -16.49 13.88 -2.73
N LEU A 16 -15.22 14.16 -2.46
CA LEU A 16 -14.05 13.88 -3.30
C LEU A 16 -13.23 12.68 -2.79
N GLY A 17 -13.79 11.92 -1.86
CA GLY A 17 -13.19 10.67 -1.39
C GLY A 17 -12.98 9.69 -2.53
N TYR A 18 -12.48 8.50 -2.19
CA TYR A 18 -12.15 7.52 -3.22
C TYR A 18 -13.43 7.10 -3.98
N PRO A 19 -13.57 7.46 -5.27
CA PRO A 19 -14.83 7.25 -5.98
C PRO A 19 -15.12 5.76 -6.15
N ASP A 20 -16.39 5.35 -6.02
CA ASP A 20 -16.79 3.94 -6.18
C ASP A 20 -16.40 3.36 -7.55
N TRP A 21 -16.48 4.17 -8.61
CA TRP A 21 -16.06 3.74 -9.95
C TRP A 21 -14.55 3.46 -10.02
N LEU A 22 -13.73 4.23 -9.30
CA LEU A 22 -12.28 4.05 -9.24
C LEU A 22 -11.94 2.81 -8.39
N PHE A 23 -12.67 2.60 -7.30
CA PHE A 23 -12.60 1.37 -6.52
C PHE A 23 -12.97 0.13 -7.31
N ASN A 24 -14.01 0.19 -8.12
CA ASN A 24 -14.41 -0.94 -8.95
C ASN A 24 -13.43 -1.17 -10.11
N ALA A 25 -12.82 -0.12 -10.66
CA ALA A 25 -11.89 -0.23 -11.78
C ALA A 25 -10.52 -0.78 -11.39
N ILE A 26 -9.87 -0.17 -10.38
CA ILE A 26 -8.49 -0.53 -9.99
C ILE A 26 -8.41 -1.06 -8.55
N GLY A 27 -9.38 -0.73 -7.70
CA GLY A 27 -9.33 -1.03 -6.27
C GLY A 27 -8.39 -0.10 -5.51
N HIS A 28 -8.59 0.01 -4.20
CA HIS A 28 -7.77 0.89 -3.38
C HIS A 28 -6.36 0.29 -3.14
N PRO A 29 -5.26 1.05 -3.24
CA PRO A 29 -3.90 0.54 -3.00
C PRO A 29 -3.75 -0.21 -1.67
N VAL A 30 -4.45 0.25 -0.63
CA VAL A 30 -4.46 -0.43 0.69
C VAL A 30 -5.01 -1.86 0.61
N THR A 31 -5.99 -2.10 -0.28
CA THR A 31 -6.56 -3.44 -0.47
C THR A 31 -5.59 -4.37 -1.18
N TRP A 32 -4.74 -3.84 -2.07
CA TRP A 32 -3.71 -4.64 -2.75
C TRP A 32 -2.66 -5.14 -1.75
N ILE A 33 -2.20 -4.26 -0.84
CA ILE A 33 -1.29 -4.66 0.24
C ILE A 33 -1.97 -5.69 1.16
N GLY A 34 -3.22 -5.48 1.53
CA GLY A 34 -3.99 -6.45 2.33
C GLY A 34 -4.10 -7.82 1.66
N ARG A 35 -4.29 -7.86 0.33
CA ARG A 35 -4.30 -9.11 -0.45
C ARG A 35 -2.92 -9.77 -0.48
N LEU A 36 -1.85 -8.99 -0.64
CA LEU A 36 -0.46 -9.50 -0.61
C LEU A 36 -0.14 -10.12 0.76
N ILE A 37 -0.45 -9.43 1.85
CA ILE A 37 -0.27 -9.93 3.22
C ILE A 37 -1.06 -11.22 3.40
N SER A 38 -2.35 -11.23 3.04
CA SER A 38 -3.20 -12.42 3.15
C SER A 38 -2.69 -13.62 2.34
N PHE A 39 -2.14 -13.35 1.16
CA PHE A 39 -1.51 -14.38 0.33
C PHE A 39 -0.25 -14.96 0.99
N LEU A 40 0.61 -14.09 1.50
CA LEU A 40 1.85 -14.49 2.17
C LEU A 40 1.56 -15.23 3.48
N ASP A 41 0.59 -14.78 4.27
CA ASP A 41 0.16 -15.43 5.50
C ASP A 41 -0.27 -16.88 5.21
N ARG A 42 -1.19 -17.10 4.26
CA ARG A 42 -1.62 -18.45 3.86
C ARG A 42 -0.49 -19.36 3.35
N ARG A 43 0.52 -18.78 2.68
CA ARG A 43 1.66 -19.53 2.11
C ARG A 43 2.75 -19.83 3.14
N LEU A 44 3.02 -18.88 4.03
CA LEU A 44 4.24 -18.83 4.84
C LEU A 44 3.97 -19.09 6.33
N ASN A 45 2.76 -18.83 6.84
CA ASN A 45 2.40 -19.01 8.24
C ASN A 45 1.73 -20.38 8.46
N ARG A 46 2.53 -21.45 8.51
CA ARG A 46 2.04 -22.79 8.87
C ARG A 46 2.40 -23.09 10.32
N ALA A 47 1.39 -23.46 11.11
CA ALA A 47 1.55 -23.79 12.53
C ALA A 47 2.35 -25.08 12.77
N THR A 48 2.51 -25.92 11.75
CA THR A 48 3.23 -27.20 11.81
C THR A 48 4.74 -27.07 11.59
N ASP A 49 5.24 -25.89 11.19
CA ASP A 49 6.67 -25.69 11.00
C ASP A 49 7.39 -25.47 12.34
N SER A 50 8.66 -25.86 12.43
CA SER A 50 9.51 -25.52 13.57
C SER A 50 9.75 -24.01 13.69
N ASP A 51 10.05 -23.53 14.90
CA ASP A 51 10.22 -22.10 15.18
C ASP A 51 11.24 -21.40 14.29
N GLU A 52 12.35 -22.07 13.95
CA GLU A 52 13.38 -21.52 13.05
C GLU A 52 12.87 -21.35 11.62
N ILE A 53 12.11 -22.33 11.09
CA ILE A 53 11.50 -22.24 9.76
C ILE A 53 10.44 -21.14 9.74
N ARG A 54 9.64 -21.05 10.80
CA ARG A 54 8.61 -20.03 10.96
C ARG A 54 9.23 -18.62 11.00
N ARG A 55 10.34 -18.44 11.72
CA ARG A 55 11.06 -17.16 11.78
C ARG A 55 11.63 -16.77 10.41
N ARG A 56 12.29 -17.69 9.70
CA ARG A 56 12.81 -17.44 8.34
C ARG A 56 11.69 -17.07 7.35
N ARG A 57 10.55 -17.74 7.43
CA ARG A 57 9.38 -17.44 6.59
C ARG A 57 8.76 -16.08 6.93
N GLY A 58 8.69 -15.72 8.21
CA GLY A 58 8.26 -14.39 8.66
C GLY A 58 9.16 -13.28 8.12
N VAL A 59 10.49 -13.44 8.21
CA VAL A 59 11.45 -12.47 7.64
C VAL A 59 11.26 -12.33 6.12
N ARG A 60 11.08 -13.44 5.39
CA ARG A 60 10.81 -13.39 3.95
C ARG A 60 9.50 -12.66 3.65
N ALA A 61 8.43 -12.93 4.39
CA ALA A 61 7.16 -12.24 4.22
C ALA A 61 7.32 -10.72 4.44
N LEU A 62 8.01 -10.32 5.51
CA LEU A 62 8.28 -8.92 5.82
C LEU A 62 9.08 -8.23 4.71
N LEU A 63 10.15 -8.87 4.21
CA LEU A 63 10.93 -8.34 3.10
C LEU A 63 10.08 -8.15 1.86
N ILE A 64 9.19 -9.09 1.52
CA ILE A 64 8.30 -8.96 0.36
C ILE A 64 7.32 -7.78 0.56
N ILE A 65 6.69 -7.69 1.73
CA ILE A 65 5.72 -6.62 2.05
C ILE A 65 6.38 -5.24 2.01
N LEU A 66 7.67 -5.14 2.37
CA LEU A 66 8.40 -3.87 2.36
C LEU A 66 8.94 -3.53 0.96
N LEU A 67 9.63 -4.48 0.32
CA LEU A 67 10.35 -4.24 -0.92
C LEU A 67 9.41 -4.07 -2.11
N VAL A 68 8.32 -4.84 -2.20
CA VAL A 68 7.43 -4.77 -3.38
C VAL A 68 6.79 -3.39 -3.51
N PRO A 69 6.09 -2.84 -2.50
CA PRO A 69 5.53 -1.49 -2.59
C PRO A 69 6.63 -0.42 -2.67
N GLY A 70 7.75 -0.60 -1.95
CA GLY A 70 8.86 0.33 -1.96
C GLY A 70 9.52 0.49 -3.32
N LEU A 71 9.77 -0.63 -4.02
CA LEU A 71 10.33 -0.63 -5.37
C LEU A 71 9.35 -0.06 -6.40
N ILE A 72 8.06 -0.38 -6.28
CA ILE A 72 7.03 0.21 -7.15
C ILE A 72 6.97 1.74 -6.94
N GLY A 73 6.96 2.19 -5.69
CA GLY A 73 6.98 3.62 -5.35
C GLY A 73 8.23 4.33 -5.88
N LEU A 74 9.40 3.71 -5.73
CA LEU A 74 10.66 4.24 -6.26
C LEU A 74 10.64 4.30 -7.80
N ALA A 75 10.16 3.25 -8.46
CA ALA A 75 10.06 3.22 -9.92
C ALA A 75 9.11 4.30 -10.44
N LEU A 76 7.95 4.48 -9.81
CA LEU A 76 7.02 5.55 -10.14
C LEU A 76 7.63 6.93 -9.90
N HIS A 77 8.34 7.12 -8.78
CA HIS A 77 9.03 8.37 -8.48
C HIS A 77 10.08 8.71 -9.56
N VAL A 78 10.95 7.74 -9.90
CA VAL A 78 11.96 7.92 -10.94
C VAL A 78 11.31 8.19 -12.30
N LEU A 79 10.25 7.44 -12.65
CA LEU A 79 9.53 7.64 -13.90
C LEU A 79 8.92 9.04 -13.99
N LEU A 80 8.22 9.48 -12.94
CA LEU A 80 7.62 10.82 -12.89
C LEU A 80 8.68 11.92 -12.93
N TRP A 81 9.82 11.71 -12.26
CA TRP A 81 10.95 12.64 -12.32
C TRP A 81 11.57 12.73 -13.71
N LEU A 82 11.70 11.61 -14.43
CA LEU A 82 12.18 11.59 -15.81
C LEU A 82 11.22 12.28 -16.78
N ILE A 83 9.91 12.13 -16.58
CA ILE A 83 8.88 12.75 -17.44
C ILE A 83 8.72 14.23 -17.11
N PHE A 84 8.82 14.62 -15.83
CA PHE A 84 8.67 16.00 -15.35
C PHE A 84 9.88 16.44 -14.52
N PRO A 85 11.06 16.67 -15.14
CA PRO A 85 12.30 16.95 -14.40
C PRO A 85 12.29 18.28 -13.63
N THR A 86 11.40 19.21 -14.01
CA THR A 86 11.41 20.61 -13.58
C THR A 86 10.26 21.02 -12.66
N GLY A 87 9.40 20.09 -12.21
CA GLY A 87 8.39 20.40 -11.19
C GLY A 87 7.29 21.38 -11.63
N LEU A 88 6.80 21.29 -12.87
CA LEU A 88 5.66 22.08 -13.32
C LEU A 88 4.33 21.48 -12.82
N VAL A 89 3.95 21.88 -11.61
CA VAL A 89 2.59 22.31 -11.25
C VAL A 89 2.71 23.62 -10.48
#